data_AF-A0A364USZ6-F1
#
_entry.id   AF-A0A364USZ6-F1
#
_cell.length_a   1.000
_cell.length_b   1.000
_cell.length_c   1.000
_cell.angle_alpha   90.00
_cell.angle_beta   90.00
_cell.angle_gamma   90.00
#
_symmetry.space_group_name_H-M   'P 1'
#
loop_
_entity.id
_entity.type
_entity.pdbx_description
1 polymer ?
#
loop_
_entity_poly.entity_id
_entity_poly.type
_entity_poly.pdbx_seq_one_letter_code
_entity_poly.pdbx_strand_id
1 'polypeptide(L)' 'MDFDHIEQFYKVSGEACFIVLAHFDNNELDQYLEKISNYARYTVENTVGENLV' A
#
# COMPACT_ATOMS: atom_id res chain seq x y z
N MET A 1 -3.92 -15.20 5.17
CA MET A 1 -3.15 -14.71 6.33
C MET A 1 -3.33 -13.20 6.34
N ASP A 2 -3.16 -12.51 7.48
CA ASP A 2 -3.31 -11.05 7.47
C ASP A 2 -2.27 -10.43 6.50
N PHE A 3 -2.76 -9.69 5.50
CA PHE A 3 -2.00 -8.96 4.46
C PHE A 3 -1.51 -9.74 3.23
N ASP A 4 -2.31 -10.67 2.69
CA ASP A 4 -2.02 -11.42 1.45
C ASP A 4 -1.83 -10.53 0.19
N HIS A 5 -2.20 -9.24 0.25
CA HIS A 5 -2.06 -8.27 -0.85
C HIS A 5 -0.67 -7.65 -0.98
N ILE A 6 0.20 -7.79 0.03
CA ILE A 6 1.54 -7.16 0.03
C ILE A 6 2.48 -8.00 -0.83
N GLU A 7 2.92 -7.43 -1.95
CA GLU A 7 3.98 -8.03 -2.76
C GLU A 7 5.35 -7.73 -2.16
N GLN A 8 5.56 -6.49 -1.71
CA GLN A 8 6.87 -6.04 -1.24
C GLN A 8 6.76 -5.11 -0.04
N PHE A 9 7.69 -5.27 0.92
CA PHE A 9 7.75 -4.46 2.13
C PHE A 9 9.19 -4.01 2.39
N TYR A 10 9.41 -2.70 2.33
CA TYR A 10 10.72 -2.10 2.44
C TYR A 10 10.82 -1.18 3.65
N LYS A 11 11.88 -1.34 4.44
CA LYS A 11 12.31 -0.31 5.39
C LYS A 11 13.15 0.71 4.64
N VAL A 12 12.79 1.97 4.75
CA VAL A 12 13.48 3.06 4.06
C VAL A 12 14.04 4.06 5.07
N SER A 13 15.08 4.78 4.66
CA SER A 13 15.59 5.94 5.37
C SER A 13 15.08 7.20 4.67
N GLY A 14 14.07 7.86 5.23
CA GLY A 14 13.42 9.02 4.62
C GLY A 14 12.24 9.55 5.43
N GLU A 15 11.31 10.24 4.75
CA GLU A 15 10.12 10.84 5.37
C GLU A 15 9.10 9.80 5.86
N ALA A 16 9.11 8.60 5.26
CA ALA A 16 8.36 7.44 5.73
C ALA A 16 9.28 6.43 6.42
N CYS A 17 8.73 5.64 7.35
CA CYS A 17 9.45 4.53 7.99
C CYS A 17 9.49 3.27 7.11
N PHE A 18 8.46 3.08 6.27
CA PHE A 18 8.28 1.91 5.43
C PHE A 18 7.61 2.29 4.09
N ILE A 19 7.93 1.52 3.05
CA ILE A 19 7.21 1.52 1.77
C ILE A 19 6.62 0.14 1.56
N VAL A 20 5.35 0.08 1.16
CA VAL A 20 4.62 -1.16 0.92
C VAL A 20 4.09 -1.14 -0.50
N LEU A 21 4.45 -2.14 -1.29
CA LEU A 21 3.84 -2.40 -2.60
C LEU A 21 2.80 -3.49 -2.42
N ALA A 22 1.56 -3.20 -2.80
CA ALA A 22 0.46 -4.13 -2.65
C ALA A 22 -0.51 -4.05 -3.84
N HIS A 23 -1.10 -5.18 -4.18
CA HIS A 23 -2.06 -5.34 -5.27
C HIS A 23 -3.45 -5.61 -4.70
N PHE A 24 -4.42 -4.81 -5.13
CA PHE A 24 -5.79 -4.87 -4.64
C PHE A 24 -6.78 -4.95 -5.80
N ASP A 25 -7.82 -5.77 -5.65
CA ASP A 25 -8.99 -5.70 -6.51
C ASP A 25 -9.91 -4.54 -6.09
N ASN A 26 -10.83 -4.13 -6.99
CA ASN A 26 -11.60 -2.86 -6.94
C ASN A 26 -12.38 -2.54 -5.63
N ASN A 27 -12.38 -3.39 -4.61
CA ASN A 27 -13.03 -3.15 -3.30
C ASN A 27 -12.17 -3.50 -2.07
N GLU A 28 -10.94 -3.99 -2.27
CA GLU A 28 -10.09 -4.47 -1.19
C GLU A 28 -9.15 -3.39 -0.64
N LEU A 29 -8.82 -2.40 -1.49
CA LEU A 29 -7.94 -1.28 -1.12
C LEU A 29 -8.51 -0.49 0.06
N ASP A 30 -9.78 -0.08 -0.01
CA ASP A 30 -10.40 0.74 1.04
C ASP A 30 -10.41 0.02 2.39
N GLN A 31 -10.71 -1.28 2.39
CA GLN A 31 -10.70 -2.11 3.60
C GLN A 31 -9.28 -2.25 4.18
N TYR A 32 -8.27 -2.34 3.32
CA TYR A 32 -6.88 -2.39 3.71
C TYR A 32 -6.42 -1.05 4.31
N LEU A 33 -6.79 0.07 3.68
CA LEU A 33 -6.47 1.42 4.14
C LEU A 33 -7.11 1.71 5.50
N GLU A 34 -8.35 1.28 5.72
CA GLU A 34 -9.02 1.40 7.01
C GLU A 34 -8.26 0.62 8.10
N LYS A 35 -7.84 -0.62 7.82
CA LYS A 35 -7.07 -1.44 8.76
C LYS A 35 -5.72 -0.81 9.10
N ILE A 36 -4.94 -0.40 8.11
CA ILE A 36 -3.58 0.12 8.33
C ILE A 36 -3.58 1.49 9.02
N SER A 37 -4.66 2.28 8.87
CA SER A 37 -4.82 3.56 9.55
C SER A 37 -4.75 3.45 11.08
N ASN A 38 -5.10 2.29 11.65
CA ASN A 38 -5.00 2.03 13.09
C ASN A 38 -3.54 1.89 13.58
N TYR A 39 -2.60 1.62 12.67
CA TYR A 39 -1.22 1.29 13.00
C TYR A 39 -0.22 2.33 12.50
N ALA A 40 -0.53 3.04 11.41
CA ALA A 40 0.40 3.98 10.78
C ALA A 40 -0.31 5.13 10.06
N ARG A 41 0.41 6.25 9.91
CA ARG A 41 0.10 7.27 8.91
C ARG A 41 0.68 6.84 7.58
N TYR A 42 -0.10 6.99 6.51
CA TYR A 42 0.28 6.54 5.18
C TYR A 42 -0.04 7.60 4.13
N THR A 43 0.69 7.52 3.02
CA THR A 43 0.39 8.21 1.77
C THR A 43 0.24 7.13 0.70
N VAL A 44 -0.82 7.19 -0.10
CA VAL A 44 -1.09 6.21 -1.16
C VAL A 44 -0.67 6.80 -2.50
N GLU A 45 0.24 6.13 -3.18
CA GLU A 45 0.56 6.40 -4.58
C GLU A 45 -0.10 5.34 -5.47
N ASN A 46 -1.23 5.69 -6.08
CA ASN A 46 -1.94 4.77 -6.97
C ASN A 46 -1.38 4.87 -8.39
N THR A 47 -0.86 3.76 -8.89
CA THR A 47 -0.58 3.60 -10.33
C THR A 47 -1.68 2.74 -10.93
N VAL A 48 -2.65 3.36 -11.58
CA VAL A 48 -3.57 2.65 -12.49
C VAL A 48 -2.78 2.40 -13.78
N GLY A 49 -2.89 1.21 -14.38
CA GLY A 49 -2.13 0.77 -15.55
C GLY A 49 -2.35 1.53 -16.86
N GLU A 50 -2.42 2.86 -16.82
CA GLU A 50 -2.32 3.77 -17.96
C GLU A 50 -1.20 4.78 -17.68
N ASN A 51 0.03 4.39 -17.99
CA ASN A 51 1.07 5.22 -18.62
C ASN A 51 2.37 4.41 -18.77
N LEU A 52 2.38 3.50 -19.75
CA LEU A 52 3.57 3.22 -20.54
C LEU A 52 3.55 4.24 -21.70
N VAL A 53 4.10 5.44 -21.48
CA VAL A 53 4.44 6.36 -22.57
C VAL A 53 5.83 6.93 -22.31
#